data_AF-A0A8C8ZRV5-F1
#
_entry.id   AF-A0A8C8ZRV5-F1
#
_cell.length_a   1.000
_cell.length_b   1.000
_cell.length_c   1.000
_cell.angle_alpha   90.00
_cell.angle_beta   90.00
_cell.angle_gamma   90.00
#
_symmetry.space_group_name_H-M   'P 1'
#
loop_
_entity.id
_entity.type
_entity.pdbx_description
1 polymer ?
#
loop_
_entity_poly.entity_id
_entity_poly.type
_entity_poly.pdbx_seq_one_letter_code
_entity_poly.pdbx_strand_id
1 'polypeptide(L)'
;MQTPLTIPVPVLWLPQGPDGLSRGFAPNGCRAPLKPEVSGIPECLIAQESPESQEQWARATLWERYLRSLLAMVGHQVSFTLREGVHVAAHFGATDLDVANFYMSQLQTPIGVQAEALLRCSDIISYIFKP
;
A
#
# COMPACT_ATOMS: atom_id res chain seq x y z
N MET A 1 -27.37 -20.76 -14.08
CA MET A 1 -26.44 -20.49 -12.97
C MET A 1 -25.46 -19.42 -13.44
N GLN A 2 -25.78 -18.15 -13.21
CA GLN A 2 -24.87 -17.02 -13.51
C GLN A 2 -23.90 -16.85 -12.35
N THR A 3 -22.60 -16.90 -12.61
CA THR A 3 -21.57 -16.47 -11.66
C THR A 3 -21.56 -14.94 -11.59
N PRO A 4 -21.35 -14.33 -10.40
CA PRO A 4 -21.36 -12.88 -10.28
C PRO A 4 -20.09 -12.31 -10.91
N LEU A 5 -20.26 -11.21 -11.65
CA LEU A 5 -19.20 -10.40 -12.24
C LEU A 5 -18.24 -9.93 -11.14
N THR A 6 -16.97 -10.34 -11.25
CA THR A 6 -15.85 -9.79 -10.50
C THR A 6 -15.82 -8.28 -10.72
N ILE A 7 -16.10 -7.52 -9.66
CA ILE A 7 -16.00 -6.07 -9.66
C ILE A 7 -14.55 -5.71 -10.03
N PRO A 8 -14.28 -5.07 -11.19
CA PRO A 8 -12.92 -4.68 -11.52
C PRO A 8 -12.56 -3.48 -10.63
N VAL A 9 -11.56 -3.67 -9.78
CA VAL A 9 -10.97 -2.59 -8.99
C VAL A 9 -10.42 -1.54 -9.97
N PRO A 10 -10.80 -0.26 -9.87
CA PRO A 10 -10.35 0.77 -10.79
C PRO A 10 -8.92 1.20 -10.43
N VAL A 11 -7.95 0.30 -10.65
CA VAL A 11 -6.53 0.65 -10.52
C VAL A 11 -6.07 1.20 -11.85
N LEU A 12 -6.01 2.52 -11.96
CA LEU A 12 -5.40 3.19 -13.10
C LEU A 12 -3.88 3.23 -12.89
N TRP A 13 -3.18 2.26 -13.48
CA TRP A 13 -1.73 2.34 -13.63
C TRP A 13 -1.41 3.33 -14.74
N LEU A 14 -0.86 4.50 -14.38
CA LEU A 14 -0.37 5.44 -15.38
C LEU A 14 0.86 4.81 -16.09
N PRO A 15 0.95 4.89 -17.43
CA PRO A 15 2.15 4.45 -18.14
C PRO A 15 3.33 5.30 -17.69
N GLN A 16 4.32 4.67 -17.06
CA GLN A 16 5.53 5.34 -16.58
C GLN A 16 6.57 5.49 -17.69
N GLY A 17 7.28 6.62 -17.66
CA GLY A 17 8.21 7.07 -18.69
C GLY A 17 9.45 6.18 -18.87
N PRO A 18 10.16 6.34 -19.99
CA PRO A 18 11.26 5.48 -20.45
C PRO A 18 12.54 5.56 -19.61
N ASP A 19 12.52 6.28 -18.48
CA ASP A 19 13.71 6.80 -17.81
C ASP A 19 14.49 5.74 -17.02
N GLY A 20 14.04 4.47 -17.01
CA GLY A 20 14.80 3.32 -16.53
C GLY A 20 15.15 3.32 -15.03
N LEU A 21 14.73 4.34 -14.27
CA LEU A 21 14.99 4.50 -12.83
C LEU A 21 13.87 3.91 -11.95
N SER A 22 12.79 3.42 -12.55
CA SER A 22 11.74 2.71 -11.81
C SER A 22 12.25 1.37 -11.30
N ARG A 23 11.94 1.05 -10.04
CA ARG A 23 12.12 -0.29 -9.44
C ARG A 23 11.11 -1.30 -10.01
N GLY A 24 11.08 -1.43 -11.33
CA GLY A 24 10.42 -2.55 -12.02
C GLY A 24 11.36 -3.75 -12.12
N PHE A 25 10.83 -4.87 -12.59
CA PHE A 25 11.60 -6.07 -12.94
C PHE A 25 12.80 -5.67 -13.80
N ALA A 26 13.99 -5.66 -13.22
CA ALA A 26 15.21 -5.43 -13.98
C ALA A 26 15.32 -6.59 -14.98
N PRO A 27 15.43 -6.31 -16.31
CA PRO A 27 15.65 -7.38 -17.29
C PRO A 27 16.92 -8.18 -16.99
N ASN A 28 17.86 -7.56 -16.26
CA ASN A 28 19.13 -8.14 -15.82
C ASN A 28 19.15 -8.57 -14.35
N GLY A 29 18.02 -8.46 -13.63
CA GLY A 29 17.91 -8.96 -12.27
C GLY A 29 17.98 -10.48 -12.28
N CYS A 30 18.81 -11.06 -11.41
CA CYS A 30 19.00 -12.51 -11.32
C CYS A 30 17.65 -13.20 -11.03
N ARG A 31 16.99 -13.72 -12.07
CA ARG A 31 15.91 -14.68 -11.89
C ARG A 31 16.56 -15.98 -11.43
N ALA A 32 16.04 -16.59 -10.37
CA ALA A 32 16.47 -17.90 -9.91
C ALA A 32 16.52 -18.86 -11.12
N PRO A 33 17.62 -19.60 -11.33
CA PRO A 33 17.75 -20.44 -12.51
C PRO A 33 16.73 -21.58 -12.46
N LEU A 34 16.03 -21.80 -13.58
CA LEU A 34 15.23 -23.00 -13.82
C LEU A 34 16.18 -24.21 -13.75
N LYS A 35 15.95 -25.08 -12.76
CA LYS A 35 16.75 -26.28 -12.51
C LYS A 35 16.66 -27.22 -13.74
N PRO A 36 17.77 -27.74 -14.30
CA PRO A 36 17.70 -28.71 -15.38
C PRO A 36 17.15 -30.04 -14.85
N GLU A 37 16.20 -30.63 -15.57
CA GLU A 37 15.75 -32.01 -15.32
C GLU A 37 16.94 -32.97 -15.47
N VAL A 38 17.41 -33.55 -14.36
CA VAL A 38 18.24 -34.75 -14.37
C VAL A 38 17.63 -35.77 -13.42
N SER A 39 17.43 -36.94 -14.00
CA SER A 39 16.79 -38.15 -13.50
C SER A 39 17.27 -38.62 -12.12
N GLY A 40 16.30 -38.83 -11.21
CA GLY A 40 16.25 -39.98 -10.30
C GLY A 40 17.08 -39.95 -9.02
N ILE A 41 16.66 -39.17 -8.00
CA ILE A 41 16.86 -39.44 -6.56
C ILE A 41 15.64 -38.83 -5.82
N PRO A 42 14.99 -39.49 -4.83
CA PRO A 42 13.91 -38.89 -4.05
C PRO A 42 14.52 -37.94 -3.00
N GLU A 43 15.03 -36.80 -3.45
CA GLU A 43 15.43 -35.74 -2.54
C GLU A 43 14.22 -34.85 -2.29
N CYS A 44 13.61 -35.04 -1.13
CA CYS A 44 12.81 -34.01 -0.49
C CYS A 44 13.76 -32.83 -0.17
N LEU A 45 14.16 -32.10 -1.21
CA LEU A 45 14.88 -30.85 -1.09
C LEU A 45 13.86 -29.84 -0.61
N ILE A 46 13.82 -29.67 0.70
CA ILE A 46 13.38 -28.42 1.32
C ILE A 46 14.06 -27.33 0.50
N ALA A 47 13.29 -26.67 -0.37
CA ALA A 47 13.73 -25.48 -1.04
C ALA A 47 13.99 -24.49 0.09
N GLN A 48 15.24 -24.41 0.54
CA GLN A 48 15.68 -23.41 1.49
C GLN A 48 15.36 -22.08 0.82
N GLU A 49 14.31 -21.42 1.31
CA GLU A 49 13.94 -20.11 0.82
C GLU A 49 15.16 -19.21 0.98
N SER A 50 15.53 -18.53 -0.11
CA SER A 50 16.61 -17.58 -0.04
C SER A 50 16.26 -16.47 0.97
N PRO A 51 17.25 -15.88 1.65
CA PRO A 51 16.99 -14.76 2.56
C PRO A 51 16.23 -13.62 1.86
N GLU A 52 16.50 -13.40 0.56
CA GLU A 52 15.75 -12.45 -0.26
C GLU A 52 14.26 -12.84 -0.41
N SER A 53 13.95 -14.12 -0.67
CA SER A 53 12.58 -14.61 -0.74
C SER A 53 11.82 -14.38 0.57
N GLN A 54 12.49 -14.65 1.70
CA GLN A 54 11.92 -14.43 3.02
C GLN A 54 11.67 -12.94 3.30
N GLU A 55 12.59 -12.06 2.90
CA GLU A 55 12.38 -10.60 2.99
C GLU A 55 11.21 -10.12 2.15
N GLN A 56 11.07 -10.62 0.91
CA GLN A 56 9.95 -10.23 0.05
C GLN A 56 8.61 -10.71 0.61
N TRP A 57 8.57 -11.92 1.16
CA TRP A 57 7.38 -12.42 1.85
C TRP A 57 7.02 -11.58 3.08
N ALA A 58 8.02 -11.18 3.88
CA ALA A 58 7.82 -10.30 5.02
C ALA A 58 7.30 -8.91 4.58
N ARG A 59 7.87 -8.32 3.53
CA ARG A 59 7.40 -7.04 2.94
C ARG A 59 5.97 -7.16 2.46
N ALA A 60 5.62 -8.21 1.72
CA ALA A 60 4.27 -8.45 1.24
C ALA A 60 3.27 -8.59 2.39
N THR A 61 3.63 -9.33 3.44
CA THR A 61 2.79 -9.53 4.63
C THR A 61 2.53 -8.22 5.38
N LEU A 62 3.57 -7.38 5.56
CA LEU A 62 3.43 -6.06 6.18
C LEU A 62 2.59 -5.12 5.32
N TRP A 63 2.82 -5.13 4.00
CA TRP A 63 2.07 -4.31 3.06
C TRP A 63 0.60 -4.69 3.04
N GLU A 64 0.27 -5.98 3.01
CA GLU A 64 -1.12 -6.45 3.09
C GLU A 64 -1.82 -5.95 4.36
N ARG A 65 -1.16 -6.05 5.52
CA ARG A 65 -1.71 -5.57 6.80
C ARG A 65 -1.92 -4.06 6.79
N TYR A 66 -0.98 -3.32 6.21
CA TYR A 66 -1.09 -1.87 6.03
C TYR A 66 -2.28 -1.51 5.13
N LEU A 67 -2.43 -2.15 3.97
CA LEU A 67 -3.56 -1.91 3.07
C LEU A 67 -4.91 -2.25 3.72
N ARG A 68 -4.98 -3.34 4.49
CA ARG A 68 -6.18 -3.70 5.25
C ARG A 68 -6.51 -2.66 6.32
N SER A 69 -5.51 -2.05 6.97
CA SER A 69 -5.75 -0.98 7.94
C SER A 69 -6.23 0.32 7.27
N LEU A 70 -5.72 0.65 6.08
CA LEU A 70 -6.24 1.74 5.26
C LEU A 70 -7.71 1.52 4.87
N LEU A 71 -8.04 0.31 4.45
CA LEU A 71 -9.42 -0.06 4.11
C LEU A 71 -10.37 0.06 5.32
N ALA A 72 -9.89 -0.30 6.52
CA ALA A 72 -10.67 -0.17 7.75
C ALA A 72 -10.99 1.29 8.12
N MET A 73 -10.23 2.27 7.62
CA MET A 73 -10.54 3.69 7.84
C MET A 73 -11.74 4.19 7.03
N VAL A 74 -12.17 3.47 5.99
CA VAL A 74 -13.30 3.89 5.15
C VAL A 74 -14.56 4.02 6.00
N GLY A 75 -15.22 5.17 5.87
CA GLY A 75 -16.44 5.49 6.63
C GLY A 75 -16.21 5.94 8.08
N HIS A 76 -14.96 6.02 8.54
CA HIS A 76 -14.61 6.45 9.89
C HIS A 76 -14.04 7.87 9.90
N GLN A 77 -14.22 8.54 11.04
CA GLN A 77 -13.50 9.78 11.33
C GLN A 77 -12.07 9.44 11.77
N VAL A 78 -11.11 10.16 11.23
CA VAL A 78 -9.68 10.01 11.52
C VAL A 78 -9.16 11.32 12.11
N SER A 79 -8.45 11.21 13.22
CA SER A 79 -7.79 12.33 13.89
C SER A 79 -6.32 12.36 13.50
N PHE A 80 -5.82 13.52 13.10
CA PHE A 80 -4.44 13.74 12.70
C PHE A 80 -3.75 14.67 13.68
N THR A 81 -2.48 14.36 13.95
CA THR A 81 -1.55 15.30 14.55
C THR A 81 -0.66 15.81 13.42
N LEU A 82 -0.80 17.09 13.11
CA LEU A 82 0.01 17.77 12.12
C LEU A 82 1.26 18.35 12.77
N ARG A 83 2.15 18.92 11.95
CA ARG A 83 3.23 19.75 12.43
C ARG A 83 2.70 20.97 13.21
N GLU A 84 3.60 21.59 13.96
CA GLU A 84 3.29 22.74 14.83
C GLU A 84 2.25 22.45 15.94
N GLY A 85 1.97 21.17 16.23
CA GLY A 85 1.06 20.76 17.31
C GLY A 85 -0.42 20.93 16.97
N VAL A 86 -0.77 21.09 15.69
CA VAL A 86 -2.16 21.25 15.25
C VAL A 86 -2.84 19.88 15.20
N HIS A 87 -3.99 19.77 15.86
CA HIS A 87 -4.84 18.59 15.81
C HIS A 87 -6.07 18.86 14.95
N VAL A 88 -6.33 17.98 14.00
CA VAL A 88 -7.49 18.06 13.09
C VAL A 88 -8.21 16.72 13.03
N ALA A 89 -9.50 16.75 12.72
CA ALA A 89 -10.29 15.54 12.54
C ALA A 89 -11.10 15.65 11.25
N ALA A 90 -11.18 14.57 10.47
CA ALA A 90 -11.89 14.55 9.20
C ALA A 90 -12.47 13.17 8.90
N HIS A 91 -13.42 13.10 7.97
CA HIS A 91 -13.89 11.83 7.45
C HIS A 91 -12.91 11.34 6.38
N PHE A 92 -12.44 10.11 6.52
CA PHE A 92 -11.54 9.50 5.55
C PHE A 92 -12.26 9.24 4.23
N GLY A 93 -11.71 9.78 3.13
CA GLY A 93 -12.16 9.53 1.77
C GLY A 93 -11.26 8.51 1.08
N ALA A 94 -10.00 8.87 0.87
CA ALA A 94 -9.01 8.02 0.20
C ALA A 94 -7.58 8.35 0.64
N THR A 95 -6.63 7.50 0.30
CA THR A 95 -5.19 7.79 0.43
C THR A 95 -4.48 7.39 -0.86
N ASP A 96 -3.38 8.09 -1.19
CA ASP A 96 -2.44 7.54 -2.14
C ASP A 96 -1.60 6.42 -1.47
N LEU A 97 -1.07 5.51 -2.29
CA LEU A 97 -0.33 4.33 -1.80
C LEU A 97 1.17 4.59 -1.73
N ASP A 98 1.69 5.53 -2.50
CA ASP A 98 3.13 5.74 -2.60
C ASP A 98 3.67 6.63 -1.48
N VAL A 99 2.93 7.69 -1.12
CA VAL A 99 3.42 8.76 -0.22
C VAL A 99 2.58 8.88 1.06
N ALA A 100 1.37 8.31 1.10
CA ALA A 100 0.36 8.45 2.16
C ALA A 100 -0.21 9.88 2.33
N ASN A 101 -0.61 10.52 1.23
CA ASN A 101 -1.46 11.71 1.23
C ASN A 101 -2.93 11.32 1.40
N PHE A 102 -3.67 12.06 2.23
CA PHE A 102 -5.04 11.74 2.63
C PHE A 102 -6.05 12.71 2.02
N TYR A 103 -6.99 12.17 1.23
CA TYR A 103 -8.16 12.86 0.73
C TYR A 103 -9.31 12.71 1.73
N MET A 104 -9.84 13.83 2.20
CA MET A 104 -10.74 13.85 3.34
C MET A 104 -11.86 14.86 3.15
N SER A 105 -13.01 14.58 3.76
CA SER A 105 -14.14 15.52 3.81
C SER A 105 -14.40 15.99 5.24
N GLN A 106 -15.00 17.17 5.34
CA GLN A 106 -15.38 17.82 6.61
C GLN A 106 -14.19 17.96 7.58
N LEU A 107 -13.04 18.43 7.08
CA LEU A 107 -11.85 18.65 7.89
C LEU A 107 -12.09 19.76 8.91
N GLN A 108 -12.10 19.38 10.18
CA GLN A 108 -12.25 20.28 11.32
C GLN A 108 -10.89 20.87 11.66
N THR A 109 -10.75 22.18 11.44
CA THR A 109 -9.59 22.97 11.84
C THR A 109 -9.98 23.94 12.97
N PRO A 110 -9.02 24.49 13.72
CA PRO A 110 -9.32 25.48 14.76
C PRO A 110 -10.05 26.75 14.24
N ILE A 111 -9.93 27.04 12.93
CA ILE A 111 -10.51 28.24 12.30
C ILE A 111 -11.91 27.94 11.74
N GLY A 112 -12.21 26.68 11.44
CA GLY A 112 -13.49 26.28 10.87
C GLY A 112 -13.44 24.93 10.18
N VAL A 113 -14.51 24.62 9.45
CA VAL A 113 -14.66 23.35 8.73
C VAL A 113 -14.41 23.56 7.25
N GLN A 114 -13.48 22.78 6.70
CA GLN A 114 -13.24 22.73 5.26
C GLN A 114 -13.97 21.52 4.67
N ALA A 115 -14.80 21.75 3.64
CA ALA A 115 -15.66 20.71 3.07
C ALA A 115 -14.86 19.54 2.49
N GLU A 116 -13.81 19.82 1.73
CA GLU A 116 -12.92 18.83 1.11
C GLU A 116 -11.46 19.28 1.27
N ALA A 117 -10.57 18.38 1.64
CA ALA A 117 -9.17 18.68 1.90
C ALA A 117 -8.23 17.53 1.49
N LEU A 118 -7.00 17.90 1.12
CA LEU A 118 -5.90 16.98 0.90
C LEU A 118 -4.82 17.26 1.95
N LEU A 119 -4.64 16.33 2.90
CA LEU A 119 -3.53 16.40 3.85
C LEU A 119 -2.32 15.69 3.25
N ARG A 120 -1.22 16.42 3.08
CA ARG A 120 0.03 15.86 2.56
C ARG A 120 0.75 15.07 3.64
N CYS A 121 1.39 13.97 3.28
CA CYS A 121 2.19 13.18 4.21
C CYS A 121 3.29 14.00 4.90
N SER A 122 3.86 14.98 4.18
CA SER A 122 4.86 15.90 4.74
C SER A 122 4.38 16.64 5.98
N ASP A 123 3.07 16.90 6.08
CA ASP A 123 2.45 17.74 7.10
C ASP A 123 1.93 16.91 8.29
N ILE A 124 1.83 15.59 8.13
CA ILE A 124 1.28 14.65 9.12
C ILE A 124 2.41 14.05 9.95
N ILE A 125 2.24 14.05 11.27
CA ILE A 125 3.11 13.33 12.21
C ILE A 125 2.51 11.95 12.52
N SER A 126 1.21 11.91 12.79
CA SER A 126 0.49 10.68 13.11
C SER A 126 -1.00 10.81 12.82
N TYR A 127 -1.67 9.67 12.68
CA TYR A 127 -3.11 9.57 12.55
C TYR A 127 -3.65 8.43 13.40
N ILE A 128 -4.87 8.60 13.91
CA ILE A 128 -5.56 7.64 14.77
C ILE A 128 -7.02 7.58 14.35
N PHE A 129 -7.56 6.37 14.24
CA PHE A 129 -8.97 6.13 14.00
C PHE A 129 -9.46 4.99 14.88
N LYS A 130 -10.79 4.91 15.04
CA LYS A 130 -11.45 3.80 15.70
C LYS A 130 -12.26 3.04 14.64
N PRO A 131 -11.90 1.79 14.31
CA PRO A 131 -12.69 0.93 13.42
C PRO A 131 -13.99 0.46 14.09
#